data_AF-A0A0F9INC2-F1
#
_entry.id   AF-A0A0F9INC2-F1
#
_cell.length_a   1.000
_cell.length_b   1.000
_cell.length_c   1.000
_cell.angle_alpha   90.00
_cell.angle_beta   90.00
_cell.angle_gamma   90.00
#
_symmetry.space_group_name_H-M   'P 1'
#
loop_
_entity.id
_entity.type
_entity.pdbx_description
1 polymer ?
#
loop_
_entity_poly.entity_id
_entity_poly.type
_entity_poly.pdbx_seq_one_letter_code
_entity_poly.pdbx_strand_id
1 'polypeptide(L)'
;MEILKARIDWRERYTSGSSLYLLLKDKPKWEDFRFDKKEGYYFAENQGLVKYYYYLKPGDGFGGRRFPITMQDGIERVLKGPWSSRASVMNKMGFHPCIEAAITEEEDVWKRGHTFFASAVTIEIAKEALKLMPGIEFRKHKGDNGEINYRIREIGKTLEQSKEKAKERKKL
;
A
#
# COMPACT_ATOMS: atom_id res chain seq x y z
N MET A 1 1.43 -15.80 -0.03
CA MET A 1 0.37 -14.80 -0.26
C MET A 1 -0.23 -14.99 -1.66
N GLU A 2 -1.44 -15.53 -1.70
CA GLU A 2 -2.23 -15.74 -2.93
C GLU A 2 -3.35 -14.68 -3.04
N ILE A 3 -3.51 -14.06 -4.21
CA ILE A 3 -4.58 -13.07 -4.48
C ILE A 3 -5.79 -13.79 -5.04
N LEU A 4 -6.91 -13.76 -4.32
CA LEU A 4 -8.17 -14.37 -4.76
C LEU A 4 -9.00 -13.41 -5.63
N LYS A 5 -9.08 -12.14 -5.22
CA LYS A 5 -9.81 -11.09 -5.95
C LYS A 5 -9.07 -9.76 -5.84
N ALA A 6 -9.20 -8.93 -6.87
CA ALA A 6 -8.68 -7.58 -6.89
C ALA A 6 -9.73 -6.62 -7.46
N ARG A 7 -9.75 -5.39 -6.94
CA ARG A 7 -10.56 -4.29 -7.50
C ARG A 7 -9.87 -2.96 -7.27
N ILE A 8 -10.21 -1.98 -8.10
CA ILE A 8 -9.80 -0.59 -7.90
C ILE A 8 -10.97 0.20 -7.36
N ASP A 9 -10.75 0.84 -6.23
CA ASP A 9 -11.60 1.93 -5.79
C ASP A 9 -11.05 3.23 -6.38
N TRP A 10 -11.81 3.82 -7.30
CA TRP A 10 -11.40 5.05 -7.97
C TRP A 10 -11.54 6.29 -7.10
N ARG A 11 -12.17 6.16 -5.92
CA ARG A 11 -12.33 7.21 -4.91
C ARG A 11 -12.80 8.54 -5.47
N GLU A 12 -13.67 8.50 -6.46
CA GLU A 12 -14.01 9.68 -7.25
C GLU A 12 -14.70 10.77 -6.42
N ARG A 13 -15.35 10.37 -5.32
CA ARG A 13 -16.00 11.28 -4.35
C ARG A 13 -15.02 11.85 -3.31
N TYR A 14 -13.72 11.56 -3.41
CA TYR A 14 -12.69 11.98 -2.45
C TYR A 14 -11.56 12.73 -3.15
N THR A 15 -10.76 13.47 -2.38
CA THR A 15 -9.56 14.17 -2.86
C THR A 15 -8.35 13.26 -3.00
N SER A 16 -8.44 12.02 -2.53
CA SER A 16 -7.38 11.01 -2.62
C SER A 16 -7.44 10.26 -3.97
N GLY A 17 -6.28 9.84 -4.48
CA GLY A 17 -6.20 9.01 -5.68
C GLY A 17 -6.85 7.62 -5.52
N SER A 18 -6.93 6.89 -6.63
CA SER A 18 -7.40 5.51 -6.67
C SER A 18 -6.59 4.60 -5.74
N SER A 19 -7.24 3.55 -5.26
CA SER A 19 -6.66 2.60 -4.30
C SER A 19 -6.89 1.16 -4.77
N LEU A 20 -5.86 0.33 -4.60
CA LEU A 20 -5.92 -1.11 -4.86
C LEU A 20 -6.55 -1.81 -3.66
N TYR A 21 -7.54 -2.68 -3.92
CA TYR A 21 -8.18 -3.52 -2.91
C TYR A 21 -7.94 -4.99 -3.27
N LEU A 22 -7.52 -5.78 -2.28
CA LEU A 22 -7.17 -7.19 -2.44
C LEU A 22 -7.93 -8.06 -1.43
N LEU A 23 -8.51 -9.16 -1.93
CA LEU A 23 -8.87 -10.31 -1.11
C LEU A 23 -7.75 -11.33 -1.23
N LEU A 24 -7.16 -11.69 -0.09
CA LEU A 24 -6.07 -12.64 0.01
C LEU A 24 -6.60 -13.95 0.58
N LYS A 25 -6.00 -15.07 0.17
CA LYS A 25 -6.27 -16.36 0.81
C LYS A 25 -5.63 -16.44 2.20
N ASP A 26 -4.39 -15.95 2.26
CA ASP A 26 -3.58 -15.85 3.46
C ASP A 26 -2.63 -14.63 3.36
N LYS A 27 -2.13 -14.19 4.50
CA LYS A 27 -1.05 -13.20 4.57
C LYS A 27 -0.01 -13.57 5.63
N PRO A 28 1.26 -13.14 5.45
CA PRO A 28 2.29 -13.32 6.47
C PRO A 28 1.89 -12.73 7.81
N LYS A 29 2.30 -13.39 8.90
CA LYS A 29 2.03 -12.90 10.25
C LYS A 29 3.02 -11.81 10.64
N TRP A 30 2.68 -11.04 11.66
CA TRP A 30 3.47 -9.88 12.09
C TRP A 30 4.89 -10.28 12.53
N GLU A 31 4.99 -11.39 13.25
CA GLU A 31 6.22 -11.99 13.76
C GLU A 31 7.18 -12.49 12.66
N ASP A 32 6.69 -12.68 11.43
CA ASP A 32 7.49 -13.15 10.31
C ASP A 32 8.20 -12.00 9.58
N PHE A 33 7.89 -10.74 9.90
CA PHE A 33 8.53 -9.59 9.26
C PHE A 33 9.93 -9.35 9.84
N ARG A 34 10.87 -8.99 8.96
CA ARG A 34 12.23 -8.60 9.31
C ARG A 34 12.51 -7.22 8.74
N PHE A 35 12.72 -6.25 9.62
CA PHE A 35 12.86 -4.84 9.27
C PHE A 35 14.30 -4.47 8.93
N ASP A 36 14.47 -3.79 7.80
CA ASP A 36 15.64 -2.97 7.48
C ASP A 36 15.38 -1.52 7.93
N LYS A 37 16.46 -0.74 8.14
CA LYS A 37 16.39 0.65 8.58
C LYS A 37 17.32 1.55 7.77
N LYS A 38 16.78 2.67 7.26
CA LYS A 38 17.54 3.77 6.63
C LYS A 38 17.04 5.11 7.15
N GLU A 39 17.91 5.92 7.76
CA GLU A 39 17.61 7.31 8.19
C GLU A 39 16.32 7.46 9.02
N GLY A 40 15.99 6.46 9.84
CA GLY A 40 14.76 6.46 10.67
C GLY A 40 13.52 5.88 9.97
N TYR A 41 13.61 5.51 8.71
CA TYR A 41 12.61 4.71 8.01
C TYR A 41 12.87 3.23 8.23
N TYR A 42 11.85 2.52 8.69
CA TYR A 42 11.86 1.08 8.88
C TYR A 42 11.00 0.46 7.80
N PHE A 43 11.50 -0.58 7.14
CA PHE A 43 10.81 -1.26 6.05
C PHE A 43 10.99 -2.77 6.19
N ALA A 44 9.90 -3.51 6.08
CA ALA A 44 9.93 -4.96 6.00
C ALA A 44 9.01 -5.42 4.88
N GLU A 45 9.50 -6.37 4.11
CA GLU A 45 8.71 -7.11 3.14
C GLU A 45 8.70 -8.58 3.54
N ASN A 46 7.56 -9.23 3.40
CA ASN A 46 7.45 -10.67 3.46
C ASN A 46 6.42 -11.14 2.43
N GLN A 47 6.81 -12.02 1.50
CA GLN A 47 5.98 -12.52 0.40
C GLN A 47 5.24 -11.39 -0.37
N GLY A 48 5.91 -10.25 -0.53
CA GLY A 48 5.37 -9.06 -1.19
C GLY A 48 4.32 -8.26 -0.40
N LEU A 49 3.96 -8.66 0.82
CA LEU A 49 3.28 -7.78 1.77
C LEU A 49 4.33 -6.87 2.43
N VAL A 50 4.01 -5.58 2.59
CA VAL A 50 4.96 -4.57 3.08
C VAL A 50 4.44 -3.93 4.37
N LYS A 51 5.36 -3.75 5.32
CA LYS A 51 5.17 -2.94 6.53
C LYS A 51 6.26 -1.88 6.58
N TYR A 52 5.88 -0.66 6.95
CA TYR A 52 6.85 0.41 7.09
C TYR A 52 6.46 1.43 8.15
N TYR A 53 7.47 2.10 8.69
CA TYR A 53 7.35 3.10 9.75
C TYR A 53 8.37 4.22 9.55
N TYR A 54 8.04 5.41 10.03
CA TYR A 54 9.04 6.44 10.30
C TYR A 54 9.18 6.65 11.80
N TYR A 55 10.41 6.59 12.31
CA TYR A 55 10.71 6.67 13.73
C TYR A 55 12.16 7.12 13.99
N LEU A 56 12.32 8.29 14.62
CA LEU A 56 13.61 8.77 15.10
C LEU A 56 13.79 8.60 16.61
N LYS A 57 12.72 8.82 17.37
CA LYS A 57 12.69 8.77 18.84
C LYS A 57 11.26 8.50 19.31
N PRO A 58 11.06 8.10 20.58
CA PRO A 58 9.73 7.91 21.15
C PRO A 58 8.83 9.13 20.93
N GLY A 59 7.57 8.88 20.61
CA GLY A 59 6.58 9.93 20.35
C GLY A 59 5.15 9.42 20.49
N ASP A 60 4.23 10.16 19.87
CA ASP A 60 2.78 9.98 19.91
C ASP A 60 2.18 9.53 18.57
N GLY A 61 3.02 9.22 17.58
CA GLY A 61 2.59 8.57 16.35
C GLY A 61 1.80 7.28 16.66
N PHE A 62 0.78 6.95 15.85
CA PHE A 62 -0.18 5.88 16.18
C PHE A 62 -0.71 5.93 17.65
N GLY A 63 -0.92 7.13 18.20
CA GLY A 63 -1.40 7.32 19.57
C GLY A 63 -0.42 6.86 20.65
N GLY A 64 0.89 6.85 20.36
CA GLY A 64 1.92 6.42 21.30
C GLY A 64 2.01 4.89 21.50
N ARG A 65 1.33 4.11 20.65
CA ARG A 65 1.34 2.64 20.71
C ARG A 65 2.76 2.09 20.53
N ARG A 66 3.04 0.98 21.21
CA ARG A 66 4.31 0.25 21.10
C ARG A 66 4.22 -0.81 19.99
N PHE A 67 5.22 -0.83 19.12
CA PHE A 67 5.34 -1.79 18.02
C PHE A 67 6.62 -2.61 18.23
N PRO A 68 6.52 -3.85 18.75
CA PRO A 68 7.64 -4.77 18.75
C PRO A 68 7.93 -5.19 17.30
N ILE A 69 9.18 -5.04 16.88
CA ILE A 69 9.67 -5.42 15.56
C ILE A 69 10.94 -6.26 15.70
N THR A 70 11.14 -7.17 14.75
CA THR A 70 12.40 -7.90 14.60
C THR A 70 13.16 -7.30 13.42
N MET A 71 14.42 -6.93 13.63
CA MET A 71 15.30 -6.41 12.58
C MET A 71 15.85 -7.56 11.72
N GLN A 72 16.46 -7.26 10.56
CA GLN A 72 17.07 -8.28 9.70
C GLN A 72 18.18 -9.11 10.36
N ASP A 73 18.93 -8.50 11.30
CA ASP A 73 19.95 -9.16 12.11
C ASP A 73 19.36 -10.00 13.28
N GLY A 74 18.03 -10.06 13.39
CA GLY A 74 17.32 -10.76 14.46
C GLY A 74 17.17 -9.95 15.74
N ILE A 75 17.73 -8.73 15.83
CA ILE A 75 17.59 -7.89 17.02
C ILE A 75 16.14 -7.43 17.16
N GLU A 76 15.56 -7.64 18.34
CA GLU A 76 14.24 -7.09 18.67
C GLU A 76 14.34 -5.62 19.09
N ARG A 77 13.39 -4.82 18.60
CA ARG A 77 13.23 -3.41 18.99
C ARG A 77 11.79 -3.09 19.26
N VAL A 78 11.54 -2.12 20.13
CA VAL A 78 10.20 -1.58 20.37
C VAL A 78 10.15 -0.13 19.92
N LEU A 79 9.37 0.16 18.88
CA LEU A 79 9.10 1.53 18.44
C LEU A 79 7.91 2.08 19.22
N LYS A 80 8.11 3.12 20.05
CA LYS A 80 7.01 3.76 20.80
C LYS A 80 6.50 4.97 20.04
N GLY A 81 5.33 4.80 19.43
CA GLY A 81 4.66 5.82 18.66
C GLY A 81 5.35 6.20 17.34
N PRO A 82 5.63 5.23 16.45
CA PRO A 82 6.09 5.54 15.10
C PRO A 82 5.00 6.25 14.29
N TRP A 83 5.39 6.98 13.26
CA TRP A 83 4.45 7.54 12.29
C TRP A 83 4.24 6.56 11.14
N SER A 84 3.01 6.54 10.63
CA SER A 84 2.75 6.00 9.29
C SER A 84 3.48 6.92 8.31
N SER A 85 4.54 6.42 7.68
CA SER A 85 5.08 7.07 6.50
C SER A 85 4.15 6.81 5.31
N ARG A 86 4.68 6.77 4.09
CA ARG A 86 3.94 6.45 2.86
C ARG A 86 4.83 5.71 1.88
N ALA A 87 4.23 4.91 1.00
CA ALA A 87 4.97 4.08 0.04
C ALA A 87 5.87 4.95 -0.86
N SER A 88 5.41 6.14 -1.24
CA SER A 88 6.18 7.07 -2.07
C SER A 88 7.51 7.52 -1.46
N VAL A 89 7.54 7.66 -0.13
CA VAL A 89 8.74 8.00 0.63
C VAL A 89 9.64 6.77 0.77
N MET A 90 9.07 5.58 1.06
CA MET A 90 9.85 4.34 1.10
C MET A 90 10.55 4.06 -0.23
N ASN A 91 9.85 4.26 -1.34
CA ASN A 91 10.40 4.14 -2.68
C ASN A 91 11.51 5.17 -2.95
N LYS A 92 11.38 6.39 -2.41
CA LYS A 92 12.44 7.43 -2.50
C LYS A 92 13.69 7.02 -1.73
N MET A 93 13.53 6.41 -0.56
CA MET A 93 14.64 5.93 0.29
C MET A 93 15.36 4.70 -0.29
N GLY A 94 14.95 4.21 -1.47
CA GLY A 94 15.55 3.06 -2.13
C GLY A 94 15.27 1.75 -1.41
N PHE A 95 14.14 1.63 -0.71
CA PHE A 95 13.59 0.32 -0.33
C PHE A 95 12.95 -0.35 -1.54
N HIS A 96 12.60 -1.63 -1.39
CA HIS A 96 11.89 -2.38 -2.43
C HIS A 96 10.62 -1.62 -2.85
N PRO A 97 10.41 -1.36 -4.16
CA PRO A 97 9.25 -0.62 -4.63
C PRO A 97 7.91 -1.19 -4.14
N CYS A 98 7.08 -0.33 -3.57
CA CYS A 98 5.77 -0.68 -3.05
C CYS A 98 4.69 0.37 -3.35
N ILE A 99 3.43 -0.02 -3.12
CA ILE A 99 2.24 0.83 -3.20
C ILE A 99 1.29 0.51 -2.05
N GLU A 100 0.54 1.51 -1.58
CA GLU A 100 -0.54 1.30 -0.64
C GLU A 100 -1.67 0.44 -1.22
N ALA A 101 -2.22 -0.44 -0.39
CA ALA A 101 -3.35 -1.29 -0.71
C ALA A 101 -4.27 -1.47 0.50
N ALA A 102 -5.54 -1.69 0.23
CA ALA A 102 -6.53 -2.15 1.20
C ALA A 102 -6.66 -3.67 1.09
N ILE A 103 -6.44 -4.40 2.18
CA ILE A 103 -6.42 -5.87 2.15
C ILE A 103 -7.42 -6.49 3.12
N THR A 104 -7.89 -7.69 2.80
CA THR A 104 -8.68 -8.54 3.70
C THR A 104 -8.43 -10.02 3.38
N GLU A 105 -8.59 -10.90 4.36
CA GLU A 105 -8.65 -12.36 4.18
C GLU A 105 -10.11 -12.87 4.28
N GLU A 106 -11.05 -11.98 4.60
CA GLU A 106 -12.45 -12.31 4.86
C GLU A 106 -13.33 -11.98 3.63
N GLU A 107 -13.99 -13.01 3.09
CA GLU A 107 -14.92 -12.87 1.97
C GLU A 107 -16.12 -11.97 2.30
N ASP A 108 -16.56 -11.94 3.55
CA ASP A 108 -17.68 -11.08 3.98
C ASP A 108 -17.30 -9.60 4.01
N VAL A 109 -16.06 -9.27 4.40
CA VAL A 109 -15.50 -7.91 4.29
C VAL A 109 -15.43 -7.50 2.82
N TRP A 110 -15.00 -8.41 1.95
CA TRP A 110 -14.96 -8.17 0.51
C TRP A 110 -16.34 -7.83 -0.07
N LYS A 111 -17.34 -8.66 0.22
CA LYS A 111 -18.75 -8.47 -0.22
C LYS A 111 -19.33 -7.16 0.30
N ARG A 112 -19.12 -6.86 1.59
CA ARG A 112 -19.62 -5.64 2.23
C ARG A 112 -18.97 -4.38 1.68
N GLY A 113 -17.71 -4.48 1.26
CA GLY A 113 -17.02 -3.42 0.54
C GLY A 113 -16.41 -2.31 1.40
N HIS A 114 -16.33 -2.47 2.72
CA HIS A 114 -15.63 -1.57 3.65
C HIS A 114 -14.88 -2.36 4.74
N THR A 115 -14.23 -1.68 5.70
CA THR A 115 -13.49 -2.29 6.84
C THR A 115 -12.25 -3.13 6.46
N PHE A 116 -11.64 -2.83 5.31
CA PHE A 116 -10.35 -3.40 4.93
C PHE A 116 -9.21 -2.89 5.81
N PHE A 117 -8.16 -3.69 5.95
CA PHE A 117 -6.92 -3.25 6.59
C PHE A 117 -6.11 -2.37 5.64
N ALA A 118 -5.70 -1.19 6.12
CA ALA A 118 -4.72 -0.37 5.42
C ALA A 118 -3.35 -1.06 5.46
N SER A 119 -2.75 -1.28 4.29
CA SER A 119 -1.46 -1.95 4.14
C SER A 119 -0.71 -1.42 2.92
N ALA A 120 0.44 -2.02 2.61
CA ALA A 120 1.14 -1.85 1.36
C ALA A 120 1.57 -3.21 0.80
N VAL A 121 1.76 -3.29 -0.52
CA VAL A 121 2.30 -4.46 -1.21
C VAL A 121 3.40 -4.02 -2.17
N THR A 122 4.28 -4.93 -2.55
CA THR A 122 5.28 -4.66 -3.59
C THR A 122 4.62 -4.41 -4.94
N ILE A 123 5.34 -3.74 -5.84
CA ILE A 123 4.85 -3.47 -7.20
C ILE A 123 4.66 -4.77 -7.99
N GLU A 124 5.43 -5.81 -7.69
CA GLU A 124 5.28 -7.15 -8.27
C GLU A 124 3.91 -7.75 -7.92
N ILE A 125 3.57 -7.81 -6.63
CA ILE A 125 2.24 -8.27 -6.17
C ILE A 125 1.12 -7.42 -6.76
N ALA A 126 1.33 -6.10 -6.80
CA ALA A 126 0.35 -5.20 -7.38
C ALA A 126 0.12 -5.52 -8.87
N LYS A 127 1.18 -5.78 -9.64
CA LYS A 127 1.08 -6.17 -11.06
C LYS A 127 0.40 -7.53 -11.25
N GLU A 128 0.64 -8.50 -10.37
CA GLU A 128 -0.10 -9.76 -10.38
C GLU A 128 -1.60 -9.53 -10.17
N ALA A 129 -1.99 -8.64 -9.25
CA ALA A 129 -3.39 -8.27 -9.05
C ALA A 129 -4.03 -7.65 -10.32
N LEU A 130 -3.27 -6.85 -11.09
CA LEU A 130 -3.78 -6.24 -12.33
C LEU A 130 -4.10 -7.27 -13.41
N LYS A 131 -3.50 -8.47 -13.39
CA LYS A 131 -3.85 -9.53 -14.35
C LYS A 131 -5.31 -9.97 -14.23
N LEU A 132 -5.92 -9.76 -13.06
CA LEU A 132 -7.35 -10.01 -12.81
C LEU A 132 -8.25 -8.85 -13.29
N MET A 133 -7.67 -7.73 -13.72
CA MET A 133 -8.37 -6.51 -14.11
C MET A 133 -7.83 -5.97 -15.44
N PRO A 134 -8.19 -6.59 -16.58
CA PRO A 134 -7.76 -6.12 -17.89
C PRO A 134 -8.10 -4.64 -18.12
N GLY A 135 -7.17 -3.92 -18.77
CA GLY A 135 -7.35 -2.50 -19.07
C GLY A 135 -6.92 -1.56 -17.94
N ILE A 136 -6.24 -2.05 -16.90
CA ILE A 136 -5.66 -1.23 -15.83
C ILE A 136 -4.13 -1.34 -15.85
N GLU A 137 -3.43 -0.23 -15.59
CA GLU A 137 -1.97 -0.19 -15.45
C GLU A 137 -1.49 0.63 -14.25
N PHE A 138 -0.26 0.35 -13.79
CA PHE A 138 0.49 1.26 -12.92
C PHE A 138 1.44 2.13 -13.73
N ARG A 139 1.36 3.44 -13.52
CA ARG A 139 2.35 4.39 -14.02
C ARG A 139 3.22 4.90 -12.89
N LYS A 140 4.52 4.64 -13.00
CA LYS A 140 5.54 5.25 -12.14
C LYS A 140 5.59 6.76 -12.41
N HIS A 141 5.57 7.55 -11.34
CA HIS A 141 5.64 9.01 -11.38
C HIS A 141 6.60 9.48 -10.29
N LYS A 142 7.63 10.22 -10.69
CA LYS A 142 8.53 10.89 -9.76
C LYS A 142 8.04 12.33 -9.56
N GLY A 143 7.71 12.69 -8.33
CA GLY A 143 7.35 14.06 -7.97
C GLY A 143 8.57 14.96 -7.81
N ASP A 144 8.34 16.27 -7.74
CA ASP A 144 9.40 17.28 -7.63
C ASP A 144 10.25 17.14 -6.35
N ASN A 145 9.65 16.62 -5.28
CA ASN A 145 10.33 16.28 -4.03
C ASN A 145 11.16 14.97 -4.10
N GLY A 146 11.26 14.36 -5.28
CA GLY A 146 11.96 13.11 -5.55
C GLY A 146 11.20 11.84 -5.17
N GLU A 147 9.99 11.96 -4.63
CA GLU A 147 9.19 10.79 -4.25
C GLU A 147 8.69 10.00 -5.45
N ILE A 148 8.68 8.69 -5.33
CA ILE A 148 8.30 7.77 -6.40
C ILE A 148 6.94 7.17 -6.09
N ASN A 149 5.93 7.64 -6.81
CA ASN A 149 4.56 7.17 -6.71
C ASN A 149 4.23 6.21 -7.85
N TYR A 150 3.39 5.21 -7.57
CA TYR A 150 2.79 4.36 -8.59
C TYR A 150 1.30 4.68 -8.66
N ARG A 151 0.83 5.23 -9.78
CA ARG A 151 -0.57 5.63 -9.94
C ARG A 151 -1.31 4.63 -10.81
N ILE A 152 -2.51 4.24 -10.39
CA ILE A 152 -3.39 3.34 -11.14
C ILE A 152 -4.13 4.14 -12.22
N ARG A 153 -4.19 3.61 -13.45
CA ARG A 153 -4.89 4.24 -14.59
C ARG A 153 -5.60 3.21 -15.45
N GLU A 154 -6.61 3.65 -16.21
CA GLU A 154 -7.19 2.87 -17.29
C GLU A 154 -6.31 2.98 -18.55
N ILE A 155 -6.01 1.86 -19.19
CA ILE A 155 -5.22 1.77 -20.43
C ILE A 155 -6.01 2.39 -21.58
N GLY A 156 -5.31 3.06 -22.49
CA GLY A 156 -5.89 3.56 -23.74
C GLY A 156 -6.79 4.79 -23.60
N LYS A 157 -6.85 5.39 -22.40
CA LYS A 157 -7.63 6.60 -22.16
C LYS A 157 -6.77 7.83 -22.06
N THR A 158 -7.18 8.88 -22.77
CA THR A 158 -6.67 10.22 -22.54
C THR A 158 -7.08 10.71 -21.15
N LEU A 159 -6.42 11.77 -20.68
CA LEU A 159 -6.77 12.41 -19.41
C LEU A 159 -8.22 12.91 -19.44
N GLU A 160 -8.69 13.42 -20.59
CA GLU A 160 -10.07 13.88 -20.77
C GLU A 160 -11.08 12.74 -20.71
N GLN A 161 -10.83 11.64 -21.42
CA GLN A 161 -11.70 10.45 -21.37
C GLN A 161 -11.78 9.86 -19.96
N SER A 162 -10.68 9.93 -19.21
CA SER A 162 -10.67 9.52 -17.80
C SER A 162 -11.50 10.47 -16.93
N LYS A 163 -11.45 11.78 -17.19
CA LYS A 163 -12.27 12.80 -16.49
C LYS A 163 -13.76 12.64 -16.80
N GLU A 164 -14.13 12.36 -18.05
CA GLU A 164 -15.52 12.14 -18.44
C GLU A 164 -16.12 10.90 -17.78
N LYS A 165 -15.42 9.77 -17.82
CA LYS A 165 -15.89 8.56 -17.14
C LYS A 165 -15.97 8.73 -15.62
N ALA A 166 -15.06 9.49 -15.02
CA ALA A 166 -15.16 9.87 -13.62
C ALA A 166 -16.38 10.75 -13.33
N LYS A 167 -16.82 11.59 -14.29
CA LYS A 167 -18.09 12.33 -14.15
C LYS A 167 -19.31 11.40 -14.24
N GLU A 168 -19.28 10.41 -15.12
CA GLU A 168 -20.37 9.41 -15.26
C GLU A 168 -20.53 8.58 -13.98
N ARG A 169 -19.43 8.04 -13.47
CA ARG A 169 -19.43 7.22 -12.24
C ARG A 169 -19.80 8.02 -10.98
N LYS A 170 -19.60 9.34 -10.95
CA LYS A 170 -20.08 10.21 -9.87
C LYS A 170 -21.60 10.41 -9.83
N LYS A 171 -22.31 10.15 -10.93
CA LYS A 171 -23.77 10.33 -11.03
C LYS A 171 -24.56 9.14 -10.50
N LEU A 172 -23.92 7.98 -10.38
CA LEU A 172 -24.38 6.79 -9.65
C LEU A 172 -24.04 6.97 -8.17
#